data_AF-A0A1N6UX30-F1
#
_entry.id   AF-A0A1N6UX30-F1
#
_cell.length_a   1.000
_cell.length_b   1.000
_cell.length_c   1.000
_cell.angle_alpha   90.00
_cell.angle_beta   90.00
_cell.angle_gamma   90.00
#
_symmetry.space_group_name_H-M   'P 1'
#
loop_
_entity.id
_entity.type
_entity.pdbx_description
1 polymer ?
#
loop_
_entity_poly.entity_id
_entity_poly.type
_entity_poly.pdbx_seq_one_letter_code
_entity_poly.pdbx_strand_id
1 'polypeptide(L)' 'MPDDHTLIAPAGNDPDRIDLQSEGSVAEWARRMDIDEATLRAAVAAVGDRATDVARHLGGDGGDTAGGPPA' A
#
# COMPACT_ATOMS: atom_id res chain seq x y z
N MET A 1 -6.16 3.04 40.88
CA MET A 1 -4.98 3.53 40.14
C MET A 1 -5.46 3.99 38.79
N PRO A 2 -5.05 5.17 38.29
CA PRO A 2 -5.37 5.62 36.96
C PRO A 2 -4.66 4.73 35.92
N ASP A 3 -5.22 4.75 34.73
CA ASP A 3 -5.12 3.76 33.66
C ASP A 3 -3.68 3.56 33.15
N ASP A 4 -3.11 2.39 33.46
CA ASP A 4 -1.82 1.86 32.96
C ASP A 4 -1.97 1.27 31.53
N HIS A 5 -2.75 1.94 30.68
CA HIS A 5 -2.91 1.59 29.26
C HIS A 5 -2.35 2.65 28.31
N THR A 6 -1.44 3.48 28.83
CA THR A 6 -0.47 4.23 28.03
C THR A 6 0.68 3.35 27.51
N LEU A 7 0.38 2.08 27.21
CA LEU A 7 1.23 1.24 26.39
C LEU A 7 0.72 1.41 24.97
N ILE A 8 1.27 2.40 24.29
CA ILE A 8 1.18 2.57 22.85
C ILE A 8 1.87 1.34 22.26
N ALA A 9 1.16 0.21 22.19
CA ALA A 9 1.48 -0.82 21.20
C ALA A 9 1.58 -0.06 19.87
N PRO A 10 2.65 -0.24 19.07
CA PRO A 10 2.74 0.44 17.78
C PRO A 10 1.47 0.10 17.02
N ALA A 11 0.63 1.11 16.86
CA ALA A 11 -0.77 0.98 16.49
C ALA A 11 -0.86 0.25 15.16
N GLY A 12 -1.25 -1.03 15.15
CA GLY A 12 -1.69 -1.76 13.95
C GLY A 12 -0.82 -1.58 12.69
N ASN A 13 0.45 -1.23 12.84
CA ASN A 13 1.36 -0.99 11.73
C ASN A 13 2.01 -2.32 11.40
N ASP A 14 1.18 -3.26 10.95
CA ASP A 14 1.69 -4.36 10.15
C ASP A 14 2.62 -3.71 9.10
N PRO A 15 3.93 -3.98 9.10
CA PRO A 15 4.87 -3.35 8.17
C PRO A 15 4.56 -3.70 6.71
N ASP A 16 3.62 -4.61 6.52
CA ASP A 16 3.09 -5.06 5.25
C ASP A 16 1.73 -4.41 4.90
N ARG A 17 1.15 -3.52 5.71
CA ARG A 17 -0.12 -2.85 5.36
C ARG A 17 0.12 -1.52 4.64
N ILE A 18 -0.62 -1.33 3.55
CA ILE A 18 -0.70 -0.10 2.77
C ILE A 18 -1.85 0.72 3.33
N ASP A 19 -1.53 1.76 4.07
CA ASP A 19 -2.52 2.73 4.52
C ASP A 19 -2.86 3.70 3.38
N LEU A 20 -4.06 3.55 2.81
CA LEU A 20 -4.55 4.45 1.75
C LEU A 20 -5.06 5.80 2.27
N GLN A 21 -5.21 5.96 3.60
CA GLN A 21 -5.63 7.22 4.22
C GLN A 21 -4.43 8.14 4.48
N SER A 22 -3.24 7.57 4.50
CA SER A 22 -1.95 8.25 4.62
C SER A 22 -1.30 8.39 3.24
N GLU A 23 -1.35 9.60 2.68
CA GLU A 23 -0.66 9.91 1.43
C GLU A 23 0.84 9.58 1.50
N GLY A 24 1.46 9.72 2.69
CA GLY A 24 2.87 9.33 2.91
C GLY A 24 3.09 7.83 2.75
N SER A 25 2.15 7.00 3.21
CA SER A 25 2.22 5.54 3.04
C SER A 25 1.97 5.14 1.59
N VAL A 26 0.99 5.76 0.92
CA VAL A 26 0.72 5.53 -0.51
C VAL A 26 1.96 5.86 -1.35
N ALA A 27 2.59 7.02 -1.12
CA ALA A 27 3.77 7.43 -1.88
C ALA A 27 5.00 6.54 -1.63
N GLU A 28 5.23 6.10 -0.39
CA GLU A 28 6.30 5.14 -0.05
C GLU A 28 6.09 3.81 -0.78
N TRP A 29 4.88 3.25 -0.71
CA TRP A 29 4.57 1.97 -1.33
C TRP A 29 4.56 2.04 -2.86
N ALA A 30 4.00 3.10 -3.44
CA ALA A 30 4.04 3.39 -4.87
C ALA A 30 5.48 3.42 -5.38
N ARG A 31 6.37 4.15 -4.68
CA ARG A 31 7.80 4.21 -5.02
C ARG A 31 8.52 2.88 -4.81
N ARG A 32 8.19 2.14 -3.75
CA ARG A 32 8.82 0.85 -3.43
C ARG A 32 8.47 -0.24 -4.44
N MET A 33 7.26 -0.19 -5.00
CA MET A 33 6.77 -1.13 -6.01
C MET A 33 6.98 -0.62 -7.45
N ASP A 34 7.46 0.61 -7.63
CA ASP A 34 7.61 1.29 -8.93
C ASP A 34 6.28 1.37 -9.71
N ILE A 35 5.21 1.75 -9.02
CA ILE A 35 3.88 1.90 -9.59
C ILE A 35 3.28 3.28 -9.27
N ASP A 36 2.21 3.63 -9.98
CA ASP A 36 1.44 4.84 -9.70
C ASP A 36 0.50 4.65 -8.50
N GLU A 37 0.17 5.75 -7.81
CA GLU A 37 -0.79 5.74 -6.71
C GLU A 37 -2.17 5.21 -7.15
N ALA A 38 -2.57 5.48 -8.40
CA ALA A 38 -3.80 4.95 -8.96
C ALA A 38 -3.75 3.41 -9.07
N THR A 39 -2.63 2.86 -9.54
CA THR A 39 -2.40 1.42 -9.64
C THR A 39 -2.32 0.78 -8.26
N LEU A 40 -1.66 1.43 -7.29
CA LEU A 40 -1.61 0.97 -5.90
C LEU A 40 -3.02 0.87 -5.31
N ARG A 41 -3.85 1.90 -5.48
CA ARG A 41 -5.23 1.93 -4.99
C ARG A 41 -6.10 0.85 -5.66
N ALA A 42 -5.95 0.66 -6.96
CA ALA A 42 -6.68 -0.36 -7.70
C ALA A 42 -6.28 -1.77 -7.25
N ALA A 43 -4.98 -2.04 -7.07
CA ALA A 43 -4.49 -3.31 -6.58
C ALA A 43 -4.94 -3.56 -5.13
N VAL A 44 -4.84 -2.55 -4.25
CA VAL A 44 -5.36 -2.63 -2.87
C VAL A 44 -6.86 -2.90 -2.85
N ALA A 45 -7.65 -2.33 -3.77
CA ALA A 45 -9.07 -2.64 -3.88
C ALA A 45 -9.35 -4.08 -4.37
N ALA A 46 -8.44 -4.65 -5.18
CA ALA A 46 -8.59 -6.00 -5.73
C ALA A 46 -8.18 -7.10 -4.73
N VAL A 47 -7.08 -6.92 -3.99
CA VAL A 47 -6.51 -7.95 -3.11
C VAL A 47 -6.51 -7.60 -1.62
N GLY A 48 -6.79 -6.34 -1.28
CA GLY A 48 -6.77 -5.81 0.08
C GLY A 48 -5.55 -4.92 0.36
N ASP A 49 -5.57 -4.25 1.51
CA ASP A 49 -4.52 -3.33 1.99
C ASP A 49 -3.20 -4.01 2.37
N ARG A 50 -2.98 -5.28 1.99
CA ARG A 50 -1.71 -5.99 2.23
C ARG A 50 -0.76 -5.81 1.06
N ALA A 51 0.40 -5.22 1.33
CA ALA A 51 1.48 -5.03 0.40
C ALA A 51 2.01 -6.35 -0.19
N THR A 52 2.08 -7.43 0.58
CA THR A 52 2.48 -8.75 0.06
C THR A 52 1.49 -9.23 -1.00
N ASP A 53 0.18 -9.10 -0.76
CA ASP A 53 -0.85 -9.49 -1.73
C ASP A 53 -0.83 -8.57 -2.95
N VAL A 54 -0.69 -7.26 -2.74
CA VAL A 54 -0.59 -6.25 -3.82
C VAL A 54 0.65 -6.49 -4.69
N ALA A 55 1.82 -6.69 -4.08
CA ALA A 55 3.05 -7.01 -4.80
C ALA A 55 2.95 -8.34 -5.56
N ARG A 56 2.27 -9.34 -4.99
CA ARG A 56 2.00 -10.61 -5.67
C ARG A 56 1.05 -10.45 -6.84
N HIS A 57 0.01 -9.63 -6.69
CA HIS A 57 -0.94 -9.31 -7.75
C HIS A 57 -0.22 -8.60 -8.90
N LEU A 58 0.53 -7.54 -8.60
CA LEU A 58 1.29 -6.76 -9.58
C LEU A 58 2.43 -7.57 -10.22
N GLY A 59 3.11 -8.42 -9.44
CA GLY A 59 4.15 -9.31 -9.94
C GLY A 59 3.61 -10.47 -10.81
N GLY A 60 2.33 -10.78 -10.70
CA GLY A 60 1.62 -11.72 -11.57
C GLY A 60 0.93 -11.07 -12.77
N ASP A 61 0.57 -9.79 -12.65
CA ASP A 61 -0.21 -8.99 -13.62
C ASP A 61 0.65 -7.91 -14.31
N GLY A 62 1.97 -8.06 -14.28
CA GLY A 62 2.90 -7.18 -14.96
C GLY A 62 2.81 -7.35 -16.48
N GLY A 63 1.79 -6.76 -17.12
CA GLY A 63 1.72 -6.80 -18.58
C GLY A 63 0.60 -6.06 -19.29
N ASP A 64 -0.49 -5.64 -18.65
CA ASP A 64 -1.59 -5.00 -19.40
C ASP A 64 -2.16 -3.79 -18.66
N THR A 65 -1.50 -2.65 -18.79
CA THR A 65 -2.24 -1.40 -18.97
C THR A 65 -1.33 -0.36 -19.62
N ALA A 66 -1.63 -0.14 -20.89
CA ALA A 66 -1.08 0.91 -21.72
C ALA A 66 -1.15 2.29 -21.05
N GLY A 67 0.00 2.95 -20.97
CA GLY A 67 0.13 4.32 -20.49
C GLY A 67 1.48 4.89 -20.89
N GLY A 68 1.68 5.11 -22.18
CA GLY A 68 2.86 5.81 -22.69
C GLY A 68 2.97 7.23 -22.10
N PRO A 69 4.19 7.80 -22.02
CA PRO A 69 4.41 9.09 -21.40
C PRO A 69 3.71 10.22 -22.19
N PRO A 70 3.06 11.20 -21.51
CA PRO A 70 2.65 12.43 -22.18
C PRO A 70 3.87 13.34 -22.40
N ALA A 71 4.20 13.61 -23.67
CA ALA A 71 5.09 14.68 -24.12
C ALA A 71 4.48 15.38 -25.34
#